data_AF-A0A543NIH6-F1
#
_entry.id   AF-A0A543NIH6-F1
#
_cell.length_a   1.000
_cell.length_b   1.000
_cell.length_c   1.000
_cell.angle_alpha   90.00
_cell.angle_beta   90.00
_cell.angle_gamma   90.00
#
_symmetry.space_group_name_H-M   'P 1'
#
loop_
_entity.id
_entity.type
_entity.pdbx_description
1 polymer ?
#
loop_
_entity_poly.entity_id
_entity_poly.type
_entity_poly.pdbx_seq_one_letter_code
_entity_poly.pdbx_strand_id
1 'polypeptide(L)'
;MECLLWGGNFATMHEPARASDPHPDQRQKPSAIQWGTDPLDTARRPRLPDSDLAHLRAERGSARGNGGSRLVLVHNHLREQLVQLRELVAEISDGRSDAAAVRGRINELSMQQNYRRLGNFCGSYCRVLHVHHTIEDQAMFPELVSARQSLGPVVRQLESEHQVIAELLTALDASLLSLVNGDGTLTDVREHVQALDRMLRSHLDYEEEELVEPLNLLNIDV
;
A
#
# COMPACT_ATOMS: atom_id res chain seq x y z
N MET A 1 9.12 -2.61 -16.18
CA MET A 1 10.01 -2.63 -14.99
C MET A 1 9.31 -3.54 -14.02
N GLU A 2 9.56 -4.84 -14.13
CA GLU A 2 8.90 -5.88 -13.35
C GLU A 2 9.46 -5.87 -11.92
N CYS A 3 8.59 -5.79 -10.92
CA CYS A 3 8.92 -6.14 -9.55
C CYS A 3 8.91 -7.67 -9.45
N LEU A 4 10.02 -8.30 -9.83
CA LEU A 4 10.25 -9.72 -9.61
C LEU A 4 11.65 -9.90 -9.05
N LEU A 5 11.77 -10.25 -7.77
CA LEU A 5 12.80 -11.16 -7.26
C LEU A 5 12.35 -11.76 -5.91
N TRP A 6 11.62 -12.87 -5.97
CA TRP A 6 11.79 -13.95 -5.01
C TRP A 6 11.80 -15.28 -5.77
N GLY A 7 12.87 -16.06 -5.56
CA GLY A 7 13.31 -17.12 -6.47
C GLY A 7 12.72 -18.52 -6.20
N GLY A 8 12.80 -19.39 -7.22
CA GLY A 8 12.51 -20.82 -7.09
C GLY A 8 12.54 -21.62 -8.40
N ASN A 9 13.74 -22.07 -8.79
CA ASN A 9 14.13 -23.21 -9.64
C ASN A 9 13.38 -23.64 -10.94
N PHE A 10 14.19 -23.70 -12.01
CA PHE A 10 13.95 -24.38 -13.29
C PHE A 10 13.93 -25.92 -13.14
N ALA A 11 12.95 -26.58 -13.76
CA ALA A 11 13.08 -27.96 -14.24
C ALA A 11 12.33 -28.17 -15.58
N THR A 12 13.02 -28.90 -16.44
CA THR A 12 12.86 -29.25 -17.86
C THR A 12 11.49 -29.65 -18.42
N MET A 13 11.30 -29.31 -19.71
CA MET A 13 10.17 -29.57 -20.61
C MET A 13 9.87 -31.06 -20.90
N HIS A 14 8.57 -31.36 -21.00
CA HIS A 14 8.02 -32.44 -21.84
C HIS A 14 6.64 -31.96 -22.36
N GLU A 15 6.47 -31.88 -23.68
CA GLU A 15 5.18 -31.67 -24.36
C GLU A 15 4.69 -33.03 -24.88
N PRO A 16 3.39 -33.37 -24.80
CA PRO A 16 2.57 -33.13 -25.99
C PRO A 16 1.07 -32.85 -25.76
N ALA A 17 0.45 -32.39 -26.86
CA ALA A 17 -0.94 -32.52 -27.32
C ALA A 17 -1.83 -31.26 -27.20
N ARG A 18 -2.18 -30.73 -28.39
CA ARG A 18 -3.07 -29.58 -28.64
C ARG A 18 -4.46 -29.82 -28.07
N ALA A 19 -4.82 -29.07 -27.04
CA ALA A 19 -6.21 -28.86 -26.62
C ALA A 19 -6.80 -27.65 -27.36
N SER A 20 -8.06 -27.78 -27.76
CA SER A 20 -8.85 -26.81 -28.51
C SER A 20 -9.01 -25.48 -27.77
N ASP A 21 -8.86 -24.36 -28.49
CA ASP A 21 -8.99 -23.00 -27.94
C ASP A 21 -10.38 -22.75 -27.30
N PRO A 22 -10.45 -22.28 -26.03
CA PRO A 22 -11.70 -21.86 -25.43
C PRO A 22 -12.11 -20.45 -25.86
N HIS A 23 -13.42 -20.27 -25.98
CA HIS A 23 -14.18 -19.08 -26.35
C HIS A 23 -13.80 -17.83 -25.49
N PRO A 24 -13.72 -16.62 -26.06
CA PRO A 24 -13.15 -15.42 -25.39
C PRO A 24 -14.00 -14.78 -24.27
N ASP A 25 -14.99 -15.47 -23.70
CA ASP A 25 -15.97 -14.86 -22.77
C ASP A 25 -15.90 -15.41 -21.33
N GLN A 26 -14.79 -16.05 -20.95
CA GLN A 26 -14.57 -16.52 -19.57
C GLN A 26 -13.35 -15.84 -18.92
N ARG A 27 -13.23 -14.50 -19.06
CA ARG A 27 -12.34 -13.74 -18.18
C ARG A 27 -12.91 -13.79 -16.76
N GLN A 28 -12.31 -14.66 -15.96
CA GLN A 28 -12.59 -14.79 -14.53
C GLN A 28 -12.41 -13.40 -13.90
N LYS A 29 -13.48 -12.86 -13.31
CA LYS A 29 -13.40 -11.59 -12.59
C LYS A 29 -12.30 -11.70 -11.53
N PRO A 30 -11.42 -10.68 -11.38
CA PRO A 30 -10.50 -10.65 -10.26
C PRO A 30 -11.31 -10.85 -8.98
N SER A 31 -10.96 -11.88 -8.21
CA SER A 31 -11.57 -12.09 -6.89
C SER A 31 -11.32 -10.83 -6.07
N ALA A 32 -12.37 -10.28 -5.45
CA ALA A 32 -12.19 -9.34 -4.34
C ALA A 32 -11.16 -9.95 -3.39
N ILE A 33 -10.14 -9.18 -3.00
CA ILE A 33 -9.09 -9.68 -2.12
C ILE A 33 -9.76 -10.18 -0.84
N GLN A 34 -9.79 -11.50 -0.66
CA GLN A 34 -10.42 -12.14 0.49
C GLN A 34 -9.39 -12.27 1.59
N TRP A 35 -9.35 -11.27 2.47
CA TRP A 35 -8.55 -11.33 3.68
C TRP A 35 -9.23 -12.31 4.66
N GLY A 36 -8.55 -13.40 5.04
CA GLY A 36 -9.11 -14.40 5.94
C GLY A 36 -9.51 -13.84 7.32
N THR A 37 -8.75 -12.87 7.82
CA THR A 37 -9.11 -11.96 8.92
C THR A 37 -9.15 -10.54 8.36
N ASP A 38 -10.17 -9.76 8.70
CA ASP A 38 -10.26 -8.37 8.24
C ASP A 38 -9.05 -7.56 8.74
N PRO A 39 -8.14 -7.11 7.87
CA PRO A 39 -6.95 -6.35 8.28
C PRO A 39 -7.32 -4.97 8.84
N LEU A 40 -8.59 -4.57 8.72
CA LEU A 40 -9.16 -3.36 9.31
C LEU A 40 -9.89 -3.61 10.64
N ASP A 41 -9.79 -4.79 11.26
CA ASP A 41 -10.33 -5.00 12.61
C ASP A 41 -9.52 -4.22 13.66
N THR A 42 -9.73 -2.90 13.69
CA THR A 42 -9.00 -1.96 14.53
C THR A 42 -9.19 -2.24 16.01
N ALA A 43 -10.32 -2.86 16.39
CA ALA A 43 -10.62 -3.22 17.78
C ALA A 43 -9.73 -4.34 18.32
N ARG A 44 -9.11 -5.14 17.44
CA ARG A 44 -8.19 -6.22 17.83
C ARG A 44 -6.73 -5.82 17.81
N ARG A 45 -6.39 -4.60 17.37
CA ARG A 45 -5.00 -4.15 17.32
C ARG A 45 -4.42 -4.09 18.73
N PRO A 46 -3.23 -4.71 18.96
CA PRO A 46 -2.56 -4.61 20.25
C PRO A 46 -2.19 -3.15 20.54
N ARG A 47 -2.10 -2.79 21.82
CA ARG A 47 -1.74 -1.44 22.25
C ARG A 47 -0.60 -1.51 23.27
N LEU A 48 0.28 -0.53 23.27
CA LEU A 48 1.25 -0.34 24.34
C LEU A 48 0.48 -0.08 25.65
N PRO A 49 0.70 -0.85 26.73
CA PRO A 49 0.01 -0.61 27.98
C PRO A 49 0.30 0.79 28.54
N ASP A 50 -0.74 1.49 29.02
CA ASP A 50 -0.60 2.83 29.62
C ASP A 50 0.47 2.89 30.72
N SER A 51 0.59 1.82 31.51
CA SER A 51 1.63 1.70 32.53
C SER A 51 3.03 1.74 31.94
N ASP A 52 3.26 1.07 30.81
CA ASP A 52 4.58 1.06 30.16
C ASP A 52 4.93 2.42 29.57
N LEU A 53 3.96 3.10 28.97
CA LEU A 53 4.14 4.44 28.46
C LEU A 53 4.41 5.43 29.61
N ALA A 54 3.71 5.29 30.75
CA ALA A 54 3.98 6.07 31.96
C ALA A 54 5.39 5.82 32.51
N HIS A 55 5.86 4.57 32.50
CA HIS A 55 7.23 4.23 32.88
C HIS A 55 8.26 4.87 31.94
N LEU A 56 8.05 4.80 30.62
CA LEU A 56 8.93 5.46 29.64
C LEU A 56 9.01 6.98 29.88
N ARG A 57 7.87 7.64 30.12
CA ARG A 57 7.83 9.08 30.46
C ARG A 57 8.62 9.38 31.74
N ALA A 58 8.48 8.55 32.77
CA ALA A 58 9.20 8.72 34.03
C ALA A 58 10.72 8.51 33.88
N GLU A 59 11.14 7.54 33.07
CA GLU A 59 12.56 7.24 32.79
C GLU A 59 13.24 8.32 31.96
N ARG A 60 12.53 8.89 30.98
CA ARG A 60 13.10 9.80 29.97
C ARG A 60 12.82 11.29 30.25
N GLY A 61 11.92 11.59 31.18
CA GLY A 61 11.59 12.96 31.56
C GLY A 61 11.12 13.78 30.36
N SER A 62 11.73 14.95 30.14
CA SER A 62 11.43 15.82 28.99
C SER A 62 12.33 15.57 27.77
N ALA A 63 12.75 14.32 27.52
CA ALA A 63 13.50 13.97 26.31
C ALA A 63 12.78 14.45 25.04
N ARG A 64 13.56 14.98 24.08
CA ARG A 64 13.06 15.67 22.87
C ARG A 64 13.61 15.05 21.59
N GLY A 65 13.42 13.74 21.40
CA GLY A 65 13.57 13.16 20.08
C GLY A 65 12.60 13.80 19.09
N ASN A 66 12.92 13.73 17.80
CA ASN A 66 12.07 14.22 16.72
C ASN A 66 11.59 13.11 15.77
N GLY A 67 11.91 11.84 16.05
CA GLY A 67 11.55 10.71 15.19
C GLY A 67 10.05 10.61 14.96
N GLY A 68 9.23 10.75 16.01
CA GLY A 68 7.77 10.76 15.86
C GLY A 68 7.26 11.94 15.01
N SER A 69 7.90 13.11 15.12
CA SER A 69 7.56 14.25 14.25
C SER A 69 7.96 14.00 12.79
N ARG A 70 9.10 13.34 12.55
CA ARG A 70 9.57 12.99 11.20
C ARG A 70 8.70 11.91 10.56
N LEU A 71 8.28 10.91 11.32
CA LEU A 71 7.30 9.91 10.91
C LEU A 71 6.02 10.57 10.40
N VAL A 72 5.41 11.45 11.21
CA VAL A 72 4.20 12.19 10.83
C VAL A 72 4.40 13.04 9.57
N LEU A 73 5.58 13.64 9.36
CA LEU A 73 5.87 14.39 8.13
C LEU A 73 5.86 13.49 6.89
N VAL A 74 6.48 12.31 6.97
CA VAL A 74 6.44 11.32 5.88
C VAL A 74 5.02 10.82 5.65
N HIS A 75 4.28 10.53 6.72
CA HIS A 75 2.90 10.06 6.62
C HIS A 75 1.97 11.09 6.00
N ASN A 76 2.12 12.37 6.34
CA ASN A 76 1.34 13.44 5.71
C ASN A 76 1.60 13.50 4.21
N HIS A 77 2.87 13.36 3.78
CA HIS A 77 3.18 13.27 2.35
C HIS A 77 2.52 12.06 1.69
N LEU A 78 2.53 10.90 2.34
CA LEU A 78 1.88 9.68 1.83
C LEU A 78 0.36 9.84 1.73
N ARG A 79 -0.28 10.48 2.73
CA ARG A 79 -1.72 10.80 2.72
C ARG A 79 -2.06 11.76 1.57
N GLU A 80 -1.24 12.79 1.34
CA GLU A 80 -1.43 13.74 0.23
C GLU A 80 -1.31 13.05 -1.14
N GLN A 81 -0.30 12.20 -1.33
CA GLN A 81 -0.14 11.45 -2.58
C GLN A 81 -1.29 10.47 -2.81
N LEU A 82 -1.83 9.85 -1.75
CA LEU A 82 -2.99 8.98 -1.84
C LEU A 82 -4.26 9.73 -2.25
N VAL A 83 -4.44 10.97 -1.77
CA VAL A 83 -5.54 11.85 -2.22
C VAL A 83 -5.38 12.14 -3.72
N GLN A 84 -4.19 12.53 -4.17
CA GLN A 84 -3.93 12.80 -5.58
C GLN A 84 -4.18 11.58 -6.47
N LEU A 85 -3.79 10.37 -6.02
CA LEU A 85 -4.10 9.13 -6.74
C LEU A 85 -5.60 8.93 -6.92
N ARG A 86 -6.38 9.15 -5.86
CA ARG A 86 -7.84 9.02 -5.90
C ARG A 86 -8.48 10.04 -6.82
N GLU A 87 -8.02 11.29 -6.79
CA GLU A 87 -8.49 12.37 -7.67
C GLU A 87 -8.20 12.03 -9.13
N LEU A 88 -6.98 11.58 -9.45
CA LEU A 88 -6.63 11.14 -10.81
C LEU A 88 -7.53 10.00 -11.31
N VAL A 89 -7.83 9.01 -10.47
CA VAL A 89 -8.74 7.92 -10.84
C VAL A 89 -10.17 8.41 -11.05
N ALA A 90 -10.63 9.35 -10.23
CA ALA A 90 -11.96 9.96 -10.35
C ALA A 90 -12.07 10.81 -11.65
N GLU A 91 -11.11 11.68 -11.92
CA GLU A 91 -11.04 12.51 -13.13
C GLU A 91 -11.10 11.66 -14.41
N ILE A 92 -10.35 10.56 -14.45
CA ILE A 92 -10.36 9.65 -15.60
C ILE A 92 -11.71 8.92 -15.72
N SER A 93 -12.35 8.60 -14.60
CA SER A 93 -13.67 7.96 -14.57
C SER A 93 -14.77 8.91 -15.06
N ASP A 94 -14.72 10.17 -14.66
CA ASP A 94 -15.69 11.20 -15.04
C ASP A 94 -15.48 11.63 -16.50
N GLY A 95 -14.23 11.83 -16.92
CA GLY A 95 -13.89 12.14 -18.31
C GLY A 95 -14.26 11.02 -19.29
N ARG A 96 -14.29 9.76 -18.85
CA ARG A 96 -14.85 8.65 -19.63
C ARG A 96 -16.35 8.78 -19.87
N SER A 97 -17.08 9.33 -18.91
CA SER A 97 -18.54 9.51 -19.02
C SER A 97 -18.89 10.61 -20.03
N ASP A 98 -18.06 11.63 -20.15
CA ASP A 98 -18.20 12.72 -21.14
C ASP A 98 -17.66 12.34 -22.54
N ALA A 99 -16.52 11.66 -22.60
CA ALA A 99 -15.89 11.24 -23.87
C ALA A 99 -16.66 10.15 -24.63
N ALA A 100 -17.36 9.25 -23.93
CA ALA A 100 -18.27 8.29 -24.58
C ALA A 100 -19.40 8.99 -25.36
N ALA A 101 -19.70 10.26 -25.05
CA ALA A 101 -20.68 11.08 -25.75
C ALA A 101 -20.09 11.87 -26.95
N VAL A 102 -18.75 11.98 -27.13
CA VAL A 102 -18.15 12.87 -28.15
C VAL A 102 -16.97 12.24 -28.92
N ARG A 103 -17.18 11.89 -30.21
CA ARG A 103 -16.20 11.64 -31.31
C ARG A 103 -14.87 10.89 -31.00
N GLY A 104 -14.81 9.63 -31.44
CA GLY A 104 -13.68 8.71 -31.34
C GLY A 104 -12.40 9.08 -32.10
N ARG A 105 -11.32 8.33 -31.79
CA ARG A 105 -9.88 8.50 -32.10
C ARG A 105 -9.09 9.57 -31.34
N ILE A 106 -9.55 10.82 -31.26
CA ILE A 106 -8.89 11.83 -30.39
C ILE A 106 -9.00 11.39 -28.92
N ASN A 107 -10.16 10.85 -28.56
CA ASN A 107 -10.39 10.30 -27.22
C ASN A 107 -9.50 9.11 -26.90
N GLU A 108 -9.24 8.21 -27.86
CA GLU A 108 -8.37 7.04 -27.62
C GLU A 108 -6.94 7.46 -27.27
N LEU A 109 -6.39 8.44 -27.99
CA LEU A 109 -5.06 8.99 -27.73
C LEU A 109 -5.00 9.72 -26.38
N SER A 110 -6.05 10.49 -26.04
CA SER A 110 -6.17 11.16 -24.73
C SER A 110 -6.28 10.16 -23.58
N MET A 111 -7.05 9.09 -23.76
CA MET A 111 -7.21 8.02 -22.76
C MET A 111 -5.92 7.27 -22.51
N GLN A 112 -5.16 6.92 -23.55
CA GLN A 112 -3.84 6.31 -23.38
C GLN A 112 -2.85 7.22 -22.65
N GLN A 113 -2.90 8.53 -22.90
CA GLN A 113 -2.09 9.50 -22.17
C GLN A 113 -2.48 9.55 -20.68
N ASN A 114 -3.78 9.54 -20.38
CA ASN A 114 -4.29 9.52 -19.01
C ASN A 114 -3.85 8.26 -18.26
N TYR A 115 -3.97 7.08 -18.87
CA TYR A 115 -3.53 5.82 -18.26
C TYR A 115 -2.02 5.77 -18.03
N ARG A 116 -1.21 6.30 -18.96
CA ARG A 116 0.24 6.42 -18.74
C ARG A 116 0.58 7.37 -17.59
N ARG A 117 -0.12 8.50 -17.46
CA ARG A 117 0.06 9.42 -16.32
C ARG A 117 -0.27 8.73 -15.00
N LEU A 118 -1.40 8.03 -14.94
CA LEU A 118 -1.81 7.26 -13.77
C LEU A 118 -0.78 6.19 -13.40
N GLY A 119 -0.29 5.42 -14.38
CA GLY A 119 0.75 4.42 -14.17
C GLY A 119 2.06 5.00 -13.63
N ASN A 120 2.52 6.12 -14.19
CA ASN A 120 3.72 6.81 -13.69
C ASN A 120 3.56 7.31 -12.25
N PHE A 121 2.40 7.90 -11.93
CA PHE A 121 2.11 8.37 -10.58
C PHE A 121 2.10 7.20 -9.59
N CYS A 122 1.38 6.12 -9.92
CA CYS A 122 1.30 4.94 -9.09
C CYS A 122 2.67 4.31 -8.86
N GLY A 123 3.49 4.16 -9.91
CA GLY A 123 4.84 3.63 -9.78
C GLY A 123 5.74 4.45 -8.85
N SER A 124 5.65 5.78 -8.94
CA SER A 124 6.38 6.67 -8.01
C SER A 124 5.88 6.52 -6.57
N TYR A 125 4.56 6.47 -6.37
CA TYR A 125 3.94 6.33 -5.06
C TYR A 125 4.29 4.98 -4.41
N CYS A 126 4.14 3.87 -5.14
CA CYS A 126 4.51 2.53 -4.69
C CYS A 126 5.98 2.47 -4.26
N ARG A 127 6.88 3.13 -4.99
CA ARG A 127 8.31 3.17 -4.64
C ARG A 127 8.56 3.91 -3.33
N VAL A 128 7.95 5.07 -3.12
CA VAL A 128 8.13 5.86 -1.89
C VAL A 128 7.61 5.09 -0.68
N LEU A 129 6.39 4.55 -0.78
CA LEU A 129 5.76 3.77 0.29
C LEU A 129 6.57 2.51 0.63
N HIS A 130 7.08 1.80 -0.38
CA HIS A 130 7.94 0.63 -0.17
C HIS A 130 9.24 0.98 0.57
N VAL A 131 9.90 2.08 0.22
CA VAL A 131 11.13 2.52 0.89
C VAL A 131 10.86 2.87 2.35
N HIS A 132 9.77 3.58 2.62
CA HIS A 132 9.34 3.93 3.97
C HIS A 132 9.13 2.70 4.85
N HIS A 133 8.28 1.75 4.43
CA HIS A 133 8.06 0.51 5.20
C HIS A 133 9.34 -0.33 5.35
N THR A 134 10.22 -0.32 4.33
CA THR A 134 11.50 -1.03 4.42
C THR A 134 12.39 -0.46 5.52
N ILE A 135 12.43 0.87 5.67
CA ILE A 135 13.19 1.54 6.73
C ILE A 135 12.61 1.18 8.10
N GLU A 136 11.29 1.14 8.22
CA GLU A 136 10.62 0.79 9.47
C GLU A 136 10.92 -0.65 9.87
N ASP A 137 10.69 -1.60 8.96
CA ASP A 137 10.90 -3.03 9.18
C ASP A 137 12.36 -3.36 9.52
N GLN A 138 13.31 -2.73 8.82
CA GLN A 138 14.72 -3.12 8.90
C GLN A 138 15.54 -2.31 9.93
N ALA A 139 15.06 -1.14 10.34
CA ALA A 139 15.80 -0.25 11.23
C ALA A 139 14.96 0.21 12.44
N MET A 140 13.87 0.94 12.21
CA MET A 140 13.12 1.59 13.30
C MET A 140 12.49 0.57 14.27
N PHE A 141 11.78 -0.43 13.75
CA PHE A 141 11.09 -1.44 14.56
C PHE A 141 12.04 -2.30 15.40
N PRO A 142 13.16 -2.84 14.87
CA PRO A 142 14.17 -3.52 15.68
C PRO A 142 14.71 -2.67 16.83
N GLU A 143 14.97 -1.38 16.59
CA GLU A 143 15.47 -0.46 17.62
C GLU A 143 14.42 -0.21 18.70
N LEU A 144 13.16 0.01 18.33
CA LEU A 144 12.04 0.18 19.25
C LEU A 144 11.85 -1.04 20.16
N VAL A 145 11.85 -2.25 19.60
CA VAL A 145 11.66 -3.49 20.38
C VAL A 145 12.85 -3.76 21.30
N SER A 146 14.08 -3.46 20.84
CA SER A 146 15.29 -3.55 21.65
C SER A 146 15.24 -2.62 22.86
N ALA A 147 14.75 -1.39 22.66
CA ALA A 147 14.62 -0.39 23.71
C ALA A 147 13.44 -0.67 24.66
N ARG A 148 12.31 -1.17 24.15
CA ARG A 148 11.12 -1.50 24.94
C ARG A 148 10.40 -2.74 24.39
N GLN A 149 10.66 -3.89 25.01
CA GLN A 149 10.10 -5.18 24.58
C GLN A 149 8.56 -5.23 24.55
N SER A 150 7.87 -4.42 25.36
CA SER A 150 6.41 -4.38 25.37
C SER A 150 5.77 -3.75 24.13
N LEU A 151 6.56 -3.10 23.26
CA LEU A 151 6.11 -2.69 21.92
C LEU A 151 6.05 -3.86 20.92
N GLY A 152 6.62 -5.02 21.25
CA GLY A 152 6.70 -6.16 20.34
C GLY A 152 5.36 -6.58 19.71
N PRO A 153 4.23 -6.62 20.44
CA PRO A 153 2.93 -6.89 19.84
C PRO A 153 2.47 -5.84 18.81
N VAL A 154 2.68 -4.54 19.10
CA VAL A 154 2.35 -3.43 18.18
C VAL A 154 3.16 -3.55 16.90
N VAL A 155 4.48 -3.73 17.03
CA VAL A 155 5.39 -3.89 15.89
C VAL A 155 5.01 -5.06 15.01
N ARG A 156 4.74 -6.24 15.58
CA ARG A 156 4.30 -7.41 14.79
C ARG A 156 2.99 -7.17 14.04
N GLN A 157 2.07 -6.39 14.62
CA GLN A 157 0.85 -6.01 13.92
C GLN A 157 1.18 -5.09 12.73
N LEU A 158 2.03 -4.09 12.91
CA LEU A 158 2.44 -3.18 11.82
C LEU A 158 3.17 -3.92 10.70
N GLU A 159 4.10 -4.82 11.01
CA GLU A 159 4.78 -5.69 10.04
C GLU A 159 3.79 -6.56 9.25
N SER A 160 2.76 -7.10 9.92
CA SER A 160 1.69 -7.85 9.26
C SER A 160 0.86 -6.96 8.33
N GLU A 161 0.61 -5.71 8.71
CA GLU A 161 -0.11 -4.74 7.90
C GLU A 161 0.73 -4.27 6.69
N HIS A 162 2.06 -4.18 6.82
CA HIS A 162 2.97 -3.91 5.70
C HIS A 162 2.87 -4.98 4.62
N GLN A 163 2.73 -6.26 4.98
CA GLN A 163 2.54 -7.35 4.02
C GLN A 163 1.22 -7.20 3.25
N VAL A 164 0.13 -6.91 3.96
CA VAL A 164 -1.19 -6.63 3.37
C VAL A 164 -1.12 -5.44 2.39
N ILE A 165 -0.44 -4.36 2.77
CA ILE A 165 -0.26 -3.19 1.90
C ILE A 165 0.60 -3.54 0.68
N ALA A 166 1.66 -4.34 0.83
CA ALA A 166 2.49 -4.80 -0.29
C ALA A 166 1.70 -5.65 -1.30
N GLU A 167 0.80 -6.51 -0.82
CA GLU A 167 -0.13 -7.27 -1.67
C GLU A 167 -1.09 -6.34 -2.43
N LEU A 168 -1.65 -5.33 -1.75
CA LEU A 168 -2.52 -4.32 -2.37
C LEU A 168 -1.80 -3.51 -3.45
N LEU A 169 -0.56 -3.11 -3.21
CA LEU A 169 0.26 -2.39 -4.19
C LEU A 169 0.58 -3.26 -5.40
N THR A 170 0.85 -4.55 -5.19
CA THR A 170 1.10 -5.53 -6.26
C THR A 170 -0.14 -5.73 -7.12
N ALA A 171 -1.31 -5.87 -6.49
CA ALA A 171 -2.58 -6.00 -7.20
C ALA A 171 -2.96 -4.72 -7.96
N LEU A 172 -2.68 -3.54 -7.38
CA LEU A 172 -2.88 -2.27 -8.05
C LEU A 172 -1.99 -2.13 -9.30
N ASP A 173 -0.69 -2.46 -9.20
CA ASP A 173 0.23 -2.43 -10.35
C ASP A 173 -0.24 -3.36 -11.48
N ALA A 174 -0.63 -4.60 -11.14
CA ALA A 174 -1.19 -5.55 -12.09
C ALA A 174 -2.46 -5.00 -12.78
N SER A 175 -3.38 -4.39 -12.02
CA SER A 175 -4.60 -3.80 -12.57
C SER A 175 -4.33 -2.63 -13.53
N LEU A 176 -3.30 -1.83 -13.25
CA LEU A 176 -2.87 -0.73 -14.11
C LEU A 176 -2.23 -1.24 -15.41
N LEU A 177 -1.39 -2.29 -15.33
CA LEU A 177 -0.82 -2.94 -16.50
C LEU A 177 -1.92 -3.54 -17.40
N SER A 178 -2.89 -4.25 -16.82
CA SER A 178 -4.04 -4.77 -17.56
C SER A 178 -4.87 -3.64 -18.20
N LEU A 179 -5.07 -2.52 -17.49
CA LEU A 179 -5.78 -1.36 -18.04
C LEU A 179 -5.06 -0.76 -19.26
N VAL A 180 -3.73 -0.63 -19.20
CA VAL A 180 -2.92 -0.10 -20.31
C VAL A 180 -2.93 -1.05 -21.52
N ASN A 181 -2.92 -2.37 -21.30
CA ASN A 181 -2.92 -3.37 -22.35
C ASN A 181 -4.30 -3.59 -23.00
N GLY A 182 -5.37 -3.05 -22.41
CA GLY A 182 -6.75 -3.21 -22.89
C GLY A 182 -7.46 -4.48 -22.39
N ASP A 183 -6.84 -5.18 -21.44
CA ASP A 183 -7.36 -6.43 -20.86
C ASP A 183 -8.07 -6.23 -19.50
N GLY A 184 -7.93 -5.04 -18.92
CA GLY A 184 -8.50 -4.66 -17.62
C GLY A 184 -9.47 -3.48 -17.69
N THR A 185 -10.11 -3.15 -16.56
CA THR A 185 -11.06 -2.04 -16.48
C THR A 185 -10.63 -0.97 -15.48
N LEU A 186 -11.06 0.26 -15.71
CA LEU A 186 -10.87 1.35 -14.74
C LEU A 186 -11.61 1.09 -13.41
N THR A 187 -12.63 0.24 -13.44
CA THR A 187 -13.32 -0.21 -12.22
C THR A 187 -12.41 -1.02 -11.32
N ASP A 188 -11.63 -1.95 -11.89
CA ASP A 188 -10.69 -2.77 -11.13
C ASP A 188 -9.63 -1.87 -10.45
N VAL A 189 -9.05 -0.92 -11.19
CA VAL A 189 -8.08 0.04 -10.63
C VAL A 189 -8.70 0.84 -9.48
N ARG A 190 -9.93 1.33 -9.66
CA ARG A 190 -10.63 2.10 -8.62
C ARG A 190 -10.88 1.27 -7.36
N GLU A 191 -11.25 0.00 -7.49
CA GLU A 191 -11.47 -0.89 -6.35
C GLU A 191 -10.17 -1.14 -5.57
N HIS A 192 -9.05 -1.36 -6.26
CA HIS A 192 -7.73 -1.52 -5.63
C HIS A 192 -7.27 -0.23 -4.94
N VAL A 193 -7.42 0.93 -5.58
CA VAL A 193 -7.09 2.23 -4.95
C VAL A 193 -7.95 2.48 -3.72
N GLN A 194 -9.24 2.14 -3.73
CA GLN A 194 -10.10 2.26 -2.55
C GLN A 194 -9.70 1.32 -1.42
N ALA A 195 -9.30 0.09 -1.74
CA ALA A 195 -8.81 -0.86 -0.74
C ALA A 195 -7.49 -0.38 -0.12
N LEU A 196 -6.54 0.08 -0.94
CA LEU A 196 -5.28 0.67 -0.49
C LEU A 196 -5.52 1.91 0.37
N ASP A 197 -6.43 2.81 -0.02
CA ASP A 197 -6.72 4.03 0.74
C ASP A 197 -7.26 3.72 2.13
N ARG A 198 -8.22 2.79 2.24
CA ARG A 198 -8.76 2.37 3.54
C ARG A 198 -7.69 1.75 4.42
N MET A 199 -6.92 0.82 3.85
CA MET A 199 -5.89 0.09 4.59
C MET A 199 -4.78 1.02 5.07
N LEU A 200 -4.21 1.80 4.16
CA LEU A 200 -3.07 2.64 4.48
C LEU A 200 -3.43 3.75 5.47
N ARG A 201 -4.58 4.41 5.34
CA ARG A 201 -4.99 5.43 6.33
C ARG A 201 -5.15 4.84 7.72
N SER A 202 -5.84 3.70 7.81
CA SER A 202 -6.02 2.98 9.08
C SER A 202 -4.68 2.56 9.69
N HIS A 203 -3.74 2.13 8.86
CA HIS A 203 -2.38 1.74 9.26
C HIS A 203 -1.59 2.94 9.81
N LEU A 204 -1.46 4.02 9.02
CA LEU A 204 -0.70 5.21 9.41
C LEU A 204 -1.25 5.85 10.70
N ASP A 205 -2.58 5.86 10.87
CA ASP A 205 -3.20 6.40 12.08
C ASP A 205 -2.84 5.57 13.32
N TYR A 206 -2.83 4.24 13.21
CA TYR A 206 -2.48 3.34 14.31
C TYR A 206 -1.00 3.39 14.65
N GLU A 207 -0.14 3.45 13.64
CA GLU A 207 1.30 3.61 13.86
C GLU A 207 1.61 4.93 14.56
N GLU A 208 1.01 6.04 14.11
CA GLU A 208 1.21 7.34 14.76
C GLU A 208 0.73 7.35 16.20
N GLU A 209 -0.44 6.75 16.45
CA GLU A 209 -1.03 6.67 17.78
C GLU A 209 -0.14 5.90 18.76
N GLU A 210 0.50 4.83 18.30
CA GLU A 210 1.30 3.96 19.15
C GLU A 210 2.77 4.34 19.23
N LEU A 211 3.37 4.88 18.16
CA LEU A 211 4.82 5.00 18.05
C LEU A 211 5.35 6.43 18.14
N VAL A 212 4.56 7.48 17.87
CA VAL A 212 5.06 8.86 17.88
C VAL A 212 5.69 9.22 19.21
N GLU A 213 5.00 8.93 20.31
CA GLU A 213 5.50 9.26 21.64
C GLU A 213 6.69 8.37 22.06
N PRO A 214 6.64 7.03 21.93
CA PRO A 214 7.81 6.20 22.16
C PRO A 214 9.05 6.61 21.36
N LEU A 215 8.91 6.92 20.07
CA LEU A 215 10.03 7.40 19.23
C LEU A 215 10.66 8.67 19.79
N ASN A 216 9.86 9.63 20.23
CA ASN A 216 10.35 10.88 20.79
C ASN A 216 11.03 10.67 22.16
N LEU A 217 10.47 9.80 23.02
CA LEU A 217 11.03 9.51 24.35
C LEU A 217 12.34 8.70 24.25
N LEU A 218 12.43 7.79 23.28
CA LEU A 218 13.58 6.92 23.05
C LEU A 218 14.64 7.56 22.14
N ASN A 219 14.33 8.68 21.49
CA ASN A 219 15.19 9.37 20.54
C ASN A 219 15.64 8.45 19.38
N ILE A 220 14.68 7.70 18.84
CA ILE A 220 14.84 6.82 17.67
C ILE A 220 14.35 7.61 16.45
N ASP A 221 15.07 7.52 15.33
CA ASP A 221 14.77 8.27 14.11
C ASP A 221 14.15 7.39 13.01
N VAL A 222 13.56 8.05 12.01
CA VAL A 222 12.88 7.50 10.81
C VAL A 222 13.48 8.08 9.54
#